data_AF-A0A5D6V1R6-F1
#
_entry.id   AF-A0A5D6V1R6-F1
#
_cell.length_a   1.000
_cell.length_b   1.000
_cell.length_c   1.000
_cell.angle_alpha   90.00
_cell.angle_beta   90.00
_cell.angle_gamma   90.00
#
_symmetry.space_group_name_H-M   'P 1'
#
loop_
_entity.id
_entity.type
_entity.pdbx_description
1 polymer ?
#
loop_
_entity_poly.entity_id
_entity_poly.type
_entity_poly.pdbx_seq_one_letter_code
_entity_poly.pdbx_strand_id
1 'polypeptide(L)'
;MRSLMLGFPRTFFSSVSTLALVGCLALSTGCHRYRIPDPKGPPQPKVKLGKADSNGSGMSEAVSSLKTDKKSYDKQGLLKQKKYERRKLTRKVGQRKIFGIVF
;
A
#
# COMPACT_ATOMS: atom_id res chain seq x y z
N MET A 1 -26.21 -2.23 67.71
CA MET A 1 -25.18 -1.80 66.73
C MET A 1 -24.62 -3.03 66.04
N ARG A 2 -24.89 -3.24 64.75
CA ARG A 2 -24.33 -4.34 63.95
C ARG A 2 -23.54 -3.73 62.80
N SER A 3 -22.24 -3.96 62.81
CA SER A 3 -21.27 -3.50 61.83
C SER A 3 -21.43 -4.29 60.52
N LEU A 4 -21.63 -3.59 59.40
CA LEU A 4 -21.66 -4.17 58.05
C LEU A 4 -20.24 -4.08 57.47
N MET A 5 -19.53 -5.21 57.49
CA MET A 5 -18.31 -5.40 56.72
C MET A 5 -18.68 -5.52 55.24
N LEU A 6 -18.47 -4.44 54.47
CA LEU A 6 -18.51 -4.50 53.01
C LEU A 6 -17.19 -5.07 52.49
N GLY A 7 -17.22 -6.36 52.11
CA GLY A 7 -16.13 -7.03 51.44
C GLY A 7 -15.92 -6.46 50.03
N PHE A 8 -14.73 -5.92 49.78
CA PHE A 8 -14.29 -5.55 48.43
C PHE A 8 -14.18 -6.80 47.56
N PRO A 9 -14.76 -6.83 46.34
CA PRO A 9 -14.69 -8.01 45.48
C PRO A 9 -13.27 -8.18 44.94
N ARG A 10 -12.60 -9.26 45.36
CA ARG A 10 -11.27 -9.73 44.90
C ARG A 10 -11.18 -10.01 43.39
N THR A 11 -12.29 -9.90 42.66
CA THR A 11 -12.40 -10.27 41.24
C THR A 11 -11.95 -9.18 40.28
N PHE A 12 -11.91 -7.91 40.70
CA PHE A 12 -11.52 -6.80 39.81
C PHE A 12 -10.03 -6.78 39.46
N PHE A 13 -9.15 -7.24 40.36
CA PHE A 13 -7.72 -7.28 40.09
C PHE A 13 -7.32 -8.42 39.14
N SER A 14 -8.09 -9.52 39.12
CA SER A 14 -7.79 -10.69 38.28
C SER A 14 -8.04 -10.44 36.79
N SER A 15 -9.06 -9.65 36.44
CA SER A 15 -9.41 -9.38 35.04
C SER A 15 -8.45 -8.39 34.37
N VAL A 16 -7.86 -7.47 35.13
CA VAL A 16 -6.83 -6.53 34.64
C VAL A 16 -5.54 -7.28 34.32
N SER A 17 -5.17 -8.26 35.15
CA SER A 17 -3.97 -9.08 34.93
C SER A 17 -4.08 -9.94 33.67
N THR A 18 -5.24 -10.55 33.43
CA THR A 18 -5.46 -11.35 32.21
C THR A 18 -5.50 -10.48 30.95
N LEU A 19 -6.11 -9.29 31.01
CA LEU A 19 -6.10 -8.34 29.88
C LEU A 19 -4.67 -7.88 29.53
N ALA A 20 -3.85 -7.59 30.54
CA ALA A 20 -2.46 -7.16 30.34
C ALA A 20 -1.59 -8.25 29.70
N LEU A 21 -1.78 -9.51 30.10
CA LEU A 21 -1.07 -10.66 29.55
C LEU A 21 -1.42 -10.90 28.07
N VAL A 22 -2.72 -10.83 27.72
CA VAL A 22 -3.19 -10.96 26.33
C VAL A 22 -2.68 -9.80 25.47
N GLY A 23 -2.66 -8.57 26.00
CA GLY A 23 -2.11 -7.40 25.33
C GLY A 23 -0.62 -7.55 25.00
N CYS A 24 0.18 -8.06 25.94
CA CYS A 24 1.61 -8.29 25.72
C CYS A 24 1.90 -9.39 24.68
N LEU A 25 1.12 -10.48 24.70
CA LEU A 25 1.24 -11.55 23.70
C LEU A 25 0.88 -11.05 22.29
N ALA A 26 -0.16 -10.21 22.16
CA ALA A 26 -0.55 -9.62 20.88
C ALA A 26 0.49 -8.64 20.29
N LEU A 27 1.25 -7.93 21.14
CA LEU A 27 2.34 -7.06 20.70
C LEU A 27 3.58 -7.85 20.22
N SER A 28 3.77 -9.08 20.70
CA SER A 28 4.94 -9.90 20.36
C SER A 28 4.91 -10.50 18.95
N THR A 29 3.73 -10.65 18.34
CA THR A 29 3.56 -11.27 17.01
C THR A 29 3.85 -10.32 15.85
N GLY A 30 4.00 -9.01 16.10
CA GLY A 30 4.27 -7.98 15.10
C GLY A 30 5.73 -7.48 15.04
N CYS A 31 6.58 -7.88 15.99
CA CYS A 31 7.98 -7.46 16.04
C CYS A 31 8.84 -8.38 15.17
N HIS A 32 8.80 -8.19 13.85
CA HIS A 32 9.77 -8.84 12.97
C HIS A 32 11.19 -8.44 13.39
N ARG A 33 12.05 -9.42 13.70
CA ARG A 33 13.48 -9.21 13.93
C ARG A 33 14.02 -8.39 12.77
N TYR A 34 14.52 -7.18 13.05
CA TYR A 34 15.07 -6.30 12.03
C TYR A 34 16.27 -7.01 11.40
N ARG A 35 16.08 -7.56 10.21
CA ARG A 35 17.16 -8.19 9.47
C ARG A 35 17.93 -7.07 8.79
N ILE A 36 19.18 -6.88 9.21
CA ILE A 36 20.11 -5.99 8.53
C ILE A 36 20.15 -6.48 7.06
N PRO A 37 19.84 -5.62 6.08
CA PRO A 37 19.91 -6.02 4.69
C PRO A 37 21.35 -6.44 4.38
N ASP A 38 21.52 -7.54 3.66
CA ASP A 38 22.84 -7.98 3.24
C ASP A 38 23.51 -6.82 2.45
N PRO A 39 24.76 -6.47 2.76
CA PRO A 39 25.42 -5.34 2.13
C PRO A 39 25.48 -5.59 0.63
N LYS A 40 24.77 -4.76 -0.14
CA LYS A 40 24.85 -4.82 -1.60
C LYS A 40 26.23 -4.32 -2.00
N GLY A 41 27.00 -5.18 -2.68
CA GLY A 41 28.20 -4.77 -3.38
C GLY A 41 27.89 -3.66 -4.40
N PRO A 42 28.91 -2.97 -4.92
CA PRO A 42 28.72 -1.97 -5.96
C PRO A 42 27.90 -2.59 -7.11
N PRO A 43 26.93 -1.84 -7.67
CA PRO A 43 26.11 -2.35 -8.75
C PRO A 43 27.02 -2.75 -9.91
N GLN A 44 27.09 -4.06 -10.19
CA GLN A 44 27.85 -4.52 -11.34
C GLN A 44 27.16 -4.02 -12.61
N PRO A 45 27.91 -3.47 -13.58
CA PRO A 45 27.35 -3.09 -14.86
C PRO A 45 26.69 -4.33 -15.47
N LYS A 46 25.43 -4.18 -15.88
CA LYS A 46 24.63 -5.26 -16.46
C LYS A 46 25.19 -5.62 -17.84
N VAL A 47 26.23 -6.44 -17.86
CA VAL A 47 26.76 -7.01 -19.09
C VAL A 47 25.68 -7.95 -19.61
N LYS A 48 25.03 -7.56 -20.70
CA LYS A 48 24.16 -8.48 -21.43
C LYS A 48 25.09 -9.58 -21.93
N LEU A 49 25.02 -10.78 -21.35
CA LEU A 49 25.55 -11.96 -22.04
C LEU A 49 24.72 -12.08 -23.31
N GLY A 50 25.24 -11.52 -24.39
CA GLY A 50 24.77 -11.81 -25.72
C GLY A 50 24.87 -13.31 -25.87
N LYS A 51 23.78 -13.97 -26.21
CA LYS A 51 23.91 -15.26 -26.86
C LYS A 51 24.77 -15.00 -28.09
N ALA A 52 25.85 -15.75 -28.21
CA ALA A 52 26.69 -15.71 -29.39
C ALA A 52 25.84 -16.20 -30.56
N ASP A 53 25.25 -15.26 -31.31
CA ASP A 53 24.68 -15.57 -32.60
C ASP A 53 25.85 -15.65 -33.58
N SER A 54 25.96 -16.80 -34.25
CA SER A 54 27.10 -17.21 -35.07
C SER A 54 27.37 -16.33 -36.30
N ASN A 55 26.64 -15.24 -36.51
CA ASN A 55 26.93 -14.24 -37.53
C ASN A 55 26.39 -12.87 -37.08
N GLY A 56 27.30 -11.93 -36.82
CA GLY A 56 26.98 -10.62 -36.28
C GLY A 56 26.24 -9.70 -37.24
N SER A 57 25.22 -9.00 -36.74
CA SER A 57 24.84 -7.65 -37.15
C SER A 57 23.87 -7.05 -36.13
N GLY A 58 24.22 -5.89 -35.58
CA GLY A 58 23.56 -5.27 -34.43
C GLY A 58 22.16 -4.71 -34.75
N MET A 59 21.13 -5.43 -34.33
CA MET A 59 19.73 -5.00 -34.43
C MET A 59 19.05 -4.86 -33.05
N SER A 60 19.77 -4.40 -32.03
CA SER A 60 19.22 -4.29 -30.66
C SER A 60 18.43 -3.01 -30.36
N GLU A 61 18.52 -1.96 -31.19
CA GLU A 61 17.75 -0.71 -30.99
C GLU A 61 16.37 -0.73 -31.67
N ALA A 62 16.17 -1.54 -32.71
CA ALA A 62 14.92 -1.60 -33.46
C ALA A 62 13.78 -2.33 -32.72
N VAL A 63 14.07 -3.10 -31.67
CA VAL A 63 13.06 -3.90 -30.94
C VAL A 63 12.47 -3.14 -29.74
N SER A 64 13.17 -2.14 -29.19
CA SER A 64 12.64 -1.30 -28.11
C SER A 64 11.57 -0.30 -28.57
N SER A 65 11.54 0.06 -29.85
CA SER A 65 10.51 0.91 -30.46
C SER A 65 9.22 0.17 -30.84
N LEU A 66 9.24 -1.18 -30.81
CA LEU A 66 8.09 -2.02 -31.20
C LEU A 66 7.18 -2.42 -30.04
N LYS A 67 7.46 -1.98 -28.80
CA LYS A 67 6.52 -2.17 -27.70
C LYS A 67 5.34 -1.23 -27.90
N THR A 68 4.29 -1.77 -28.53
CA THR A 68 3.02 -1.07 -28.67
C THR A 68 2.44 -0.78 -27.29
N ASP A 69 2.19 0.49 -27.04
CA ASP A 69 1.58 0.95 -25.79
C ASP A 69 0.18 0.32 -25.69
N LYS A 70 -0.06 -0.51 -24.67
CA LYS A 70 -1.33 -1.23 -24.49
C LYS A 70 -2.44 -0.24 -24.13
N LYS A 71 -3.06 0.36 -25.14
CA LYS A 71 -4.20 1.25 -25.00
C LYS A 71 -5.46 0.45 -24.69
N SER A 72 -6.15 0.80 -23.60
CA SER A 72 -7.47 0.23 -23.26
C SER A 72 -8.55 1.06 -23.93
N TYR A 73 -9.58 0.41 -24.47
CA TYR A 73 -10.73 1.08 -25.09
C TYR A 73 -11.99 0.86 -24.23
N ASP A 74 -12.93 1.80 -24.29
CA ASP A 74 -14.27 1.66 -23.72
C ASP A 74 -15.20 0.91 -24.71
N LYS A 75 -16.42 0.54 -24.28
CA LYS A 75 -17.34 -0.31 -25.08
C LYS A 75 -17.74 0.29 -26.43
N GLN A 76 -17.67 1.61 -26.54
CA GLN A 76 -17.95 2.39 -27.74
C GLN A 76 -16.74 2.53 -28.67
N GLY A 77 -15.62 1.84 -28.38
CA GLY A 77 -14.40 1.88 -29.20
C GLY A 77 -13.56 3.15 -29.01
N LEU A 78 -13.89 4.03 -28.06
CA LEU A 78 -13.10 5.20 -27.73
C LEU A 78 -11.97 4.87 -26.76
N LEU A 79 -10.82 5.52 -26.90
CA LEU A 79 -9.69 5.37 -25.98
C LEU A 79 -10.11 5.69 -24.55
N LYS A 80 -9.87 4.75 -23.64
CA LYS A 80 -10.18 4.88 -22.22
C LYS A 80 -9.38 6.04 -21.63
N GLN A 81 -10.07 7.08 -21.14
CA GLN A 81 -9.43 8.16 -20.37
C GLN A 81 -8.56 7.62 -19.23
N LYS A 82 -7.48 8.35 -18.90
CA LYS A 82 -6.56 7.95 -17.82
C LYS A 82 -7.31 7.90 -16.48
N LYS A 83 -6.92 6.96 -15.61
CA LYS A 83 -7.53 6.75 -14.28
C LYS A 83 -7.63 8.03 -13.45
N TYR A 84 -6.62 8.89 -13.52
CA TYR A 84 -6.59 10.17 -12.80
C TYR A 84 -7.67 11.14 -13.28
N GLU A 85 -7.87 11.27 -14.59
CA GLU A 85 -8.89 12.14 -15.16
C GLU A 85 -10.29 11.72 -14.74
N ARG A 86 -10.55 10.41 -14.72
CA ARG A 86 -11.84 9.84 -14.26
C ARG A 86 -12.14 10.09 -12.78
N ARG A 87 -11.09 10.21 -11.96
CA ARG A 87 -11.20 10.37 -10.49
C ARG A 87 -11.08 11.82 -10.05
N LYS A 88 -10.78 12.73 -10.96
CA LYS A 88 -10.57 14.14 -10.63
C LYS A 88 -11.90 14.74 -10.18
N LEU A 89 -11.92 15.31 -8.99
CA LEU A 89 -13.06 16.11 -8.53
C LEU A 89 -13.19 17.32 -9.47
N THR A 90 -14.33 17.43 -10.15
CA THR A 90 -14.63 18.62 -10.95
C THR A 90 -14.86 19.78 -9.99
N ARG A 91 -14.12 20.88 -10.20
CA ARG A 91 -14.38 22.11 -9.45
C ARG A 91 -15.72 22.64 -9.91
N LYS A 92 -16.70 22.71 -9.00
CA LYS A 92 -17.92 23.46 -9.26
C LYS A 92 -17.59 24.95 -9.27
N VAL A 93 -17.80 25.60 -10.41
CA VAL A 93 -17.64 27.04 -10.61
C VAL A 93 -19.05 27.65 -10.58
N GLY A 94 -19.30 28.60 -9.69
CA GLY A 94 -20.62 29.23 -9.47
C GLY A 94 -21.06 29.24 -8.01
N GLN A 95 -22.16 29.97 -7.73
CA GLN A 95 -22.70 30.09 -6.37
C GLN A 95 -23.15 28.71 -5.85
N ARG A 96 -22.70 28.37 -4.64
CA ARG A 96 -23.01 27.07 -4.03
C ARG A 96 -24.15 27.25 -3.05
N LYS A 97 -25.21 26.46 -3.24
CA LYS A 97 -26.22 26.26 -2.21
C LYS A 97 -25.67 25.28 -1.18
N ILE A 98 -25.27 25.77 -0.02
CA ILE A 98 -24.89 24.95 1.14
C ILE A 98 -26.04 25.10 2.14
N PHE A 99 -26.71 24.00 2.49
CA PHE A 99 -27.91 24.01 3.35
C PHE A 99 -29.02 24.98 2.90
N GLY A 100 -29.22 25.14 1.57
CA GLY A 100 -30.24 26.04 1.02
C GLY A 100 -29.83 27.51 0.95
N ILE A 101 -28.69 27.90 1.52
CA ILE A 101 -28.15 29.27 1.47
C ILE A 101 -27.18 29.37 0.29
N VAL A 102 -27.42 30.36 -0.56
CA VAL A 102 -26.57 30.67 -1.73
C VAL A 102 -25.40 31.54 -1.27
N PHE A 103 -24.17 31.06 -1.49
CA PHE A 103 -22.94 31.85 -1.36
C PHE A 103 -22.38 32.17 -2.75
#